data_AF-A0A2D4STS8-F1
#
_entry.id   AF-A0A2D4STS8-F1
#
_cell.length_a   1.000
_cell.length_b   1.000
_cell.length_c   1.000
_cell.angle_alpha   90.00
_cell.angle_beta   90.00
_cell.angle_gamma   90.00
#
_symmetry.space_group_name_H-M   'P 1'
#
loop_
_entity.id
_entity.type
_entity.pdbx_description
1 polymer ?
#
loop_
_entity_poly.entity_id
_entity_poly.type
_entity_poly.pdbx_seq_one_letter_code
_entity_poly.pdbx_strand_id
1 'polypeptide(L)'
;MLFLISLACKSTINEEDFDRLDVFCDTPEEAYAEEYIAGGASGNSGKLQAQLMSDADYPRDLTYIEKSTYILENLDVGGGESRGQADAIGTIETIRGEGNWSMRIEGPTGCLGDVSFEIQAGQTLNICVPLICEE
;
A
#
# COMPACT_ATOMS: atom_id res chain seq x y z
N MET A 1 -35.83 -39.09 -3.90
CA MET A 1 -35.81 -37.83 -3.13
C MET A 1 -34.36 -37.37 -3.10
N LEU A 2 -34.00 -36.42 -3.97
CA LEU A 2 -32.65 -35.85 -4.05
C LEU A 2 -32.45 -34.92 -2.85
N PHE A 3 -31.47 -35.20 -2.00
CA PHE A 3 -30.98 -34.23 -1.01
C PHE A 3 -29.72 -33.57 -1.56
N LEU A 4 -29.86 -32.32 -1.99
CA LEU A 4 -28.77 -31.38 -2.25
C LEU A 4 -28.14 -31.00 -0.91
N ILE A 5 -26.94 -31.49 -0.63
CA ILE A 5 -26.14 -30.98 0.49
C ILE A 5 -25.36 -29.78 -0.05
N SER A 6 -25.75 -28.60 0.43
CA SER A 6 -25.10 -27.32 0.20
C SER A 6 -23.65 -27.38 0.70
N LEU A 7 -22.70 -27.19 -0.21
CA LEU A 7 -21.28 -27.01 0.10
C LEU A 7 -21.10 -25.58 0.62
N ALA A 8 -21.27 -25.39 1.93
CA ALA A 8 -20.85 -24.16 2.59
C ALA A 8 -19.31 -24.14 2.57
N CYS A 9 -18.73 -23.38 1.63
CA CYS A 9 -17.30 -23.10 1.61
C CYS A 9 -16.99 -22.18 2.80
N LYS A 10 -16.72 -22.78 3.95
CA LYS A 10 -16.18 -22.09 5.13
C LYS A 10 -14.67 -22.05 4.93
N SER A 11 -14.18 -21.06 4.20
CA SER A 11 -12.74 -20.76 4.15
C SER A 11 -12.35 -20.16 5.50
N THR A 12 -11.98 -21.03 6.44
CA THR A 12 -11.17 -20.64 7.58
C THR A 12 -9.81 -20.30 7.00
N ILE A 13 -9.56 -19.01 6.79
CA ILE A 13 -8.21 -18.51 6.51
C ILE A 13 -7.49 -18.68 7.84
N ASN A 14 -6.57 -19.65 7.90
CA ASN A 14 -5.75 -19.86 9.08
C ASN A 14 -4.67 -18.77 9.12
N GLU A 15 -4.34 -18.28 10.31
CA GLU A 15 -3.27 -17.28 10.51
C GLU A 15 -1.91 -17.77 9.98
N GLU A 16 -1.73 -19.09 9.83
CA GLU A 16 -0.54 -19.73 9.25
C GLU A 16 -0.42 -19.62 7.71
N ASP A 17 -1.47 -19.22 6.98
CA ASP A 17 -1.39 -18.99 5.52
C ASP A 17 -0.79 -17.62 5.16
N PHE A 18 -0.62 -16.71 6.14
CA PHE A 18 0.07 -15.43 5.92
C PHE A 18 1.58 -15.59 5.76
N ASP A 19 2.20 -16.59 6.41
CA ASP A 19 3.66 -16.87 6.38
C ASP A 19 4.17 -17.45 5.04
N ARG A 20 3.28 -17.70 4.07
CA ARG A 20 3.62 -18.29 2.76
C ARG A 20 3.34 -17.40 1.56
N LEU A 21 2.78 -16.23 1.78
CA LEU A 21 2.80 -15.16 0.80
C LEU A 21 4.05 -14.35 1.11
N ASP A 22 4.82 -14.01 0.08
CA ASP A 22 5.90 -13.04 0.20
C ASP A 22 5.22 -11.68 0.48
N VAL A 23 4.87 -11.45 1.75
CA VAL A 23 4.13 -10.27 2.19
C VAL A 23 5.16 -9.16 2.27
N PHE A 24 5.33 -8.46 1.15
CA PHE A 24 6.07 -7.21 1.12
C PHE A 24 5.51 -6.26 2.20
N CYS A 25 6.39 -5.70 3.03
CA CYS A 25 6.05 -4.79 4.15
C CYS A 25 5.49 -5.46 5.41
N ASP A 26 6.12 -6.55 5.86
CA ASP A 26 5.69 -7.29 7.06
C ASP A 26 6.63 -7.07 8.26
N THR A 27 7.86 -6.60 8.03
CA THR A 27 8.81 -6.31 9.10
C THR A 27 9.18 -4.82 9.18
N PRO A 28 9.46 -4.25 10.37
CA PRO A 28 9.92 -2.87 10.49
C PRO A 28 11.21 -2.58 9.70
N GLU A 29 12.01 -3.61 9.42
CA GLU A 29 13.24 -3.50 8.62
C GLU A 29 12.96 -3.20 7.14
N GLU A 30 11.75 -3.47 6.66
CA GLU A 30 11.28 -3.18 5.31
C GLU A 30 10.67 -1.78 5.19
N ALA A 31 10.71 -0.96 6.24
CA ALA A 31 10.30 0.43 6.14
C ALA A 31 11.05 1.13 5.00
N TYR A 32 10.31 1.77 4.10
CA TYR A 32 10.84 2.40 2.88
C TYR A 32 11.46 1.44 1.85
N ALA A 33 11.22 0.13 1.96
CA ALA A 33 11.62 -0.81 0.92
C ALA A 33 10.87 -0.52 -0.38
N GLU A 34 11.58 -0.62 -1.49
CA GLU A 34 11.07 -0.39 -2.84
C GLU A 34 11.43 -1.58 -3.73
N GLU A 35 10.47 -2.05 -4.51
CA GLU A 35 10.67 -3.10 -5.52
C GLU A 35 10.01 -2.69 -6.84
N TYR A 36 10.76 -2.82 -7.94
CA TYR A 36 10.27 -2.56 -9.28
C TYR A 36 10.00 -3.86 -10.04
N ILE A 37 8.74 -4.09 -10.38
CA ILE A 37 8.31 -5.25 -11.17
C ILE A 37 7.96 -4.80 -12.59
N ALA A 38 8.41 -5.55 -13.59
CA ALA A 38 8.06 -5.28 -14.98
C ALA A 38 6.54 -5.49 -15.23
N GLY A 39 5.91 -4.55 -15.92
CA GLY A 39 4.46 -4.52 -16.14
C GLY A 39 3.73 -3.64 -15.11
N GLY A 40 2.45 -3.36 -15.33
CA GLY A 40 1.62 -2.58 -14.38
C GLY A 40 0.88 -1.39 -14.99
N ALA A 41 1.46 -0.76 -16.01
CA ALA A 41 0.85 0.32 -16.78
C ALA A 41 1.41 0.36 -18.21
N SER A 42 0.80 1.15 -19.09
CA SER A 42 1.21 1.31 -20.49
C SER A 42 1.47 2.78 -20.84
N GLY A 43 2.24 3.03 -21.90
CA GLY A 43 2.66 4.38 -22.28
C GLY A 43 3.71 4.95 -21.31
N ASN A 44 3.63 6.25 -21.03
CA ASN A 44 4.56 6.96 -20.14
C ASN A 44 4.09 6.94 -18.66
N SER A 45 3.50 5.82 -18.24
CA SER A 45 2.90 5.67 -16.91
C SER A 45 3.41 4.42 -16.22
N GLY A 46 3.49 4.47 -14.89
CA GLY A 46 3.74 3.33 -14.02
C GLY A 46 2.58 3.08 -13.05
N LYS A 47 2.59 1.91 -12.42
CA LYS A 47 1.68 1.56 -11.32
C LYS A 47 2.41 1.77 -9.99
N LEU A 48 1.74 2.39 -9.03
CA LEU A 48 2.12 2.39 -7.62
C LEU A 48 1.27 1.37 -6.89
N GLN A 49 1.92 0.52 -6.08
CA GLN A 49 1.31 -0.34 -5.06
C GLN A 49 2.04 -0.06 -3.74
N ALA A 50 1.48 0.84 -2.92
CA ALA A 50 2.04 1.13 -1.61
C ALA A 50 1.29 0.34 -0.53
N GLN A 51 2.04 -0.24 0.42
CA GLN A 51 1.49 -0.83 1.63
C GLN A 51 1.92 0.02 2.82
N LEU A 52 0.93 0.50 3.57
CA LEU A 52 1.15 1.27 4.78
C LEU A 52 1.58 0.35 5.92
N MET A 53 2.50 0.85 6.74
CA MET A 53 2.97 0.22 7.97
C MET A 53 2.92 1.25 9.09
N SER A 54 2.74 0.83 10.34
CA SER A 54 2.90 1.68 11.51
C SER A 54 4.21 1.37 12.22
N ASP A 55 4.71 2.31 13.02
CA ASP A 55 5.84 2.12 13.94
C ASP A 55 5.46 1.42 15.25
N ALA A 56 4.21 0.97 15.38
CA ALA A 56 3.74 0.17 16.49
C ALA A 56 4.36 -1.25 16.50
N ASP A 57 4.19 -1.97 17.62
CA ASP A 57 4.67 -3.36 17.79
C ASP A 57 4.22 -4.31 16.66
N TYR A 58 3.07 -4.03 16.05
CA TYR A 58 2.56 -4.74 14.87
C TYR A 58 2.44 -3.78 13.68
N PRO A 59 3.38 -3.84 12.71
CA PRO A 59 3.43 -2.86 11.62
C PRO A 59 2.15 -2.79 10.78
N ARG A 60 1.41 -3.90 10.65
CA ARG A 60 0.16 -3.95 9.89
C ARG A 60 -1.10 -3.78 10.75
N ASP A 61 -0.99 -3.17 11.93
CA ASP A 61 -2.14 -2.91 12.78
C ASP A 61 -3.09 -1.92 12.10
N LEU A 62 -4.26 -2.46 11.72
CA LEU A 62 -5.31 -1.75 11.00
C LEU A 62 -5.78 -0.50 11.74
N THR A 63 -5.65 -0.45 13.06
CA THR A 63 -5.97 0.72 13.88
C THR A 63 -5.22 1.96 13.41
N TYR A 64 -4.01 1.81 12.89
CA TYR A 64 -3.15 2.93 12.47
C TYR A 64 -3.11 3.14 10.95
N ILE A 65 -3.44 2.12 10.15
CA ILE A 65 -3.23 2.15 8.69
C ILE A 65 -4.51 2.08 7.86
N GLU A 66 -5.62 1.55 8.38
CA GLU A 66 -6.82 1.39 7.58
C GLU A 66 -7.39 2.73 7.14
N LYS A 67 -7.87 2.82 5.89
CA LYS A 67 -8.57 4.01 5.40
C LYS A 67 -7.81 5.34 5.58
N SER A 68 -6.48 5.28 5.71
CA SER A 68 -5.62 6.47 5.81
C SER A 68 -5.82 7.36 4.59
N THR A 69 -5.87 8.66 4.80
CA THR A 69 -5.96 9.62 3.69
C THR A 69 -4.57 9.89 3.16
N TYR A 70 -4.44 10.11 1.85
CA TYR A 70 -3.15 10.44 1.26
C TYR A 70 -3.25 11.55 0.24
N ILE A 71 -2.12 12.24 0.06
CA ILE A 71 -1.88 13.26 -0.94
C ILE A 71 -0.64 12.83 -1.73
N LEU A 72 -0.79 12.66 -3.03
CA LEU A 72 0.29 12.42 -3.99
C LEU A 72 0.59 13.69 -4.76
N GLU A 73 1.85 14.09 -4.85
CA GLU A 73 2.31 15.28 -5.56
C GLU A 73 3.44 14.92 -6.52
N ASN A 74 3.33 15.33 -7.78
CA ASN A 74 4.43 15.23 -8.74
C ASN A 74 5.42 16.37 -8.51
N LEU A 75 6.66 16.00 -8.16
CA LEU A 75 7.73 16.94 -7.82
C LEU A 75 8.38 17.58 -9.06
N ASP A 76 8.22 16.98 -10.24
CA ASP A 76 8.85 17.45 -11.48
C ASP A 76 8.06 18.57 -12.17
N VAL A 77 6.73 18.58 -12.06
CA VAL A 77 5.87 19.53 -12.82
C VAL A 77 5.17 20.58 -11.96
N GLY A 78 5.23 20.49 -10.63
CA GLY A 78 4.64 21.48 -9.70
C GLY A 78 3.15 21.69 -9.93
N GLY A 79 2.30 20.89 -9.28
CA GLY A 79 0.83 21.03 -9.39
C GLY A 79 0.05 19.75 -9.75
N GLY A 80 0.71 18.59 -9.75
CA GLY A 80 0.06 17.28 -9.88
C GLY A 80 -0.40 16.71 -8.54
N GLU A 81 -1.15 17.48 -7.73
CA GLU A 81 -1.69 17.00 -6.46
C GLU A 81 -2.93 16.12 -6.71
N SER A 82 -2.93 14.90 -6.17
CA SER A 82 -4.09 14.03 -6.14
C SER A 82 -4.31 13.51 -4.73
N ARG A 83 -5.57 13.49 -4.29
CA ARG A 83 -5.95 12.99 -2.96
C ARG A 83 -6.68 11.67 -3.09
N GLY A 84 -6.47 10.80 -2.13
CA GLY A 84 -7.17 9.52 -2.06
C GLY A 84 -7.23 8.97 -0.65
N GLN A 85 -7.70 7.72 -0.57
CA GLN A 85 -7.79 6.96 0.66
C GLN A 85 -7.22 5.57 0.40
N ALA A 86 -6.42 5.07 1.35
CA ALA A 86 -6.01 3.68 1.38
C ALA A 86 -7.24 2.76 1.58
N ASP A 87 -7.10 1.50 1.20
CA ASP A 87 -8.18 0.53 1.38
C ASP A 87 -8.32 0.06 2.85
N ALA A 88 -9.11 -0.99 3.06
CA ALA A 88 -9.38 -1.54 4.38
C ALA A 88 -8.17 -2.25 5.03
N ILE A 89 -7.09 -2.49 4.28
CA ILE A 89 -5.86 -3.13 4.74
C ILE A 89 -4.63 -2.20 4.64
N GLY A 90 -4.87 -0.92 4.39
CA GLY A 90 -3.79 0.08 4.27
C GLY A 90 -3.02 -0.04 2.96
N THR A 91 -3.64 -0.52 1.88
CA THR A 91 -3.02 -0.54 0.55
C THR A 91 -3.47 0.67 -0.27
N ILE A 92 -2.54 1.25 -1.02
CA ILE A 92 -2.79 2.32 -1.99
C ILE A 92 -2.34 1.83 -3.38
N GLU A 93 -3.30 1.68 -4.29
CA GLU A 93 -3.00 1.33 -5.69
C GLU A 93 -3.41 2.45 -6.64
N THR A 94 -2.49 2.90 -7.49
CA THR A 94 -2.82 3.92 -8.47
C THR A 94 -1.90 3.93 -9.69
N ILE A 95 -2.36 4.49 -10.80
CA ILE A 95 -1.54 4.68 -12.02
C ILE A 95 -1.21 6.16 -12.14
N ARG A 96 0.07 6.47 -12.37
CA ARG A 96 0.55 7.83 -12.54
C ARG A 96 1.55 7.90 -13.68
N GLY A 97 1.72 9.11 -14.22
CA GLY A 97 2.81 9.38 -15.15
C GLY A 97 4.15 9.11 -14.49
N GLU A 98 5.13 8.71 -15.30
CA GLU A 98 6.51 8.57 -14.83
C GLU A 98 7.05 9.88 -14.23
N GLY A 99 8.00 9.75 -13.30
CA GLY A 99 8.66 10.88 -12.65
C GLY A 99 8.78 10.73 -11.14
N ASN A 100 9.21 11.80 -10.49
CA ASN A 100 9.40 11.87 -9.04
C ASN A 100 8.11 12.31 -8.36
N TRP A 101 7.70 11.55 -7.35
CA TRP A 101 6.49 11.78 -6.59
C TRP A 101 6.80 11.86 -5.10
N SER A 102 6.05 12.69 -4.38
CA SER A 102 5.96 12.66 -2.92
C SER A 102 4.56 12.19 -2.53
N MET A 103 4.49 11.37 -1.49
CA MET A 103 3.25 10.94 -0.86
C MET A 103 3.25 11.34 0.60
N ARG A 104 2.23 12.09 1.00
CA ARG A 104 1.93 12.45 2.39
C ARG A 104 0.68 11.70 2.84
N ILE A 105 0.74 11.05 3.99
CA ILE A 105 -0.30 10.16 4.50
C ILE A 105 -0.68 10.58 5.92
N GLU A 106 -1.97 10.59 6.20
CA GLU A 106 -2.53 10.79 7.53
C GLU A 106 -3.37 9.57 7.90
N GLY A 107 -2.90 8.84 8.91
CA GLY A 107 -3.58 7.69 9.49
C GLY A 107 -4.79 8.11 10.34
N PRO A 108 -5.75 7.20 10.56
CA PRO A 108 -7.00 7.49 11.29
C PRO A 108 -6.80 7.94 12.74
N THR A 109 -5.67 7.63 13.36
CA THR A 109 -5.32 8.01 14.73
C THR A 109 -4.37 9.21 14.81
N GLY A 110 -4.05 9.84 13.67
CA GLY A 110 -3.12 10.97 13.60
C GLY A 110 -1.67 10.59 13.31
N CYS A 111 -1.37 9.33 13.03
CA CYS A 111 -0.04 8.92 12.56
C CYS A 111 0.25 9.52 11.19
N LEU A 112 1.49 9.91 10.94
CA LEU A 112 1.87 10.62 9.72
C LEU A 112 2.93 9.85 8.94
N GLY A 113 2.80 9.83 7.62
CA GLY A 113 3.80 9.29 6.70
C GLY A 113 4.17 10.33 5.65
N ASP A 114 5.46 10.40 5.32
CA ASP A 114 5.97 11.17 4.19
C ASP A 114 7.06 10.33 3.50
N VAL A 115 6.89 10.11 2.19
CA VAL A 115 7.84 9.35 1.38
C VAL A 115 7.94 9.99 -0.01
N SER A 116 9.13 9.91 -0.59
CA SER A 116 9.37 10.30 -1.99
C SER A 116 9.92 9.11 -2.77
N PHE A 117 9.43 8.91 -3.98
CA PHE A 117 9.76 7.76 -4.83
C PHE A 117 9.67 8.11 -6.32
N GLU A 118 10.27 7.28 -7.16
CA GLU A 118 10.21 7.40 -8.62
C GLU A 118 9.23 6.39 -9.21
N ILE A 119 8.29 6.86 -10.03
CA ILE A 119 7.45 5.98 -10.85
C ILE A 119 8.10 5.83 -12.22
N GLN A 120 8.40 4.59 -12.61
CA GLN A 120 8.98 4.27 -13.92
C GLN A 120 7.89 3.80 -14.90
N ALA A 121 7.98 4.24 -16.15
CA ALA A 121 7.04 3.83 -17.18
C ALA A 121 7.09 2.31 -17.42
N GLY A 122 5.90 1.70 -17.54
CA GLY A 122 5.76 0.27 -17.82
C GLY A 122 6.10 -0.65 -16.65
N GLN A 123 6.34 -0.11 -15.45
CA GLN A 123 6.65 -0.88 -14.25
C GLN A 123 5.62 -0.66 -13.14
N THR A 124 5.64 -1.57 -12.18
CA THR A 124 4.95 -1.47 -10.89
C THR A 124 5.98 -1.23 -9.82
N LEU A 125 5.85 -0.12 -9.10
CA LEU A 125 6.58 0.14 -7.87
C LEU A 125 5.76 -0.42 -6.70
N ASN A 126 6.30 -1.43 -6.03
CA ASN A 126 5.88 -1.82 -4.69
C ASN A 126 6.67 -1.00 -3.68
N ILE A 127 6.00 -0.34 -2.73
CA ILE A 127 6.68 0.44 -1.69
C ILE A 127 6.06 0.25 -0.30
N CYS A 128 6.92 0.12 0.71
CA CYS A 128 6.54 0.11 2.11
C CYS A 128 6.58 1.52 2.69
N VAL A 129 5.48 1.96 3.28
CA VAL A 129 5.33 3.35 3.73
C VAL A 129 5.05 3.36 5.23
N PRO A 130 6.04 3.69 6.06
CA PRO A 130 5.83 3.78 7.50
C PRO A 130 5.06 5.06 7.86
N LEU A 131 4.11 4.89 8.78
CA LEU A 131 3.41 5.92 9.51
C LEU A 131 4.01 5.99 10.90
N ILE A 132 4.43 7.19 11.29
CA ILE A 132 4.99 7.46 12.61
C ILE A 132 3.87 8.01 13.49
N CYS A 133 3.61 7.34 14.61
CA CYS A 133 2.59 7.71 15.58
C CYS A 133 3.26 8.44 16.76
N GLU A 134 2.90 9.70 17.03
CA GLU A 134 3.37 10.37 18.25
C GLU A 134 2.69 9.74 19.48
N GLU A 135 3.49 9.22 20.43
CA GLU A 135 3.02 8.66 21.73
C GLU A 135 2.52 9.73 22.72
#